data_AF-A0A133VAU6-F1
#
_entry.id   AF-A0A133VAU6-F1
#
_cell.length_a   1.000
_cell.length_b   1.000
_cell.length_c   1.000
_cell.angle_alpha   90.00
_cell.angle_beta   90.00
_cell.angle_gamma   90.00
#
_symmetry.space_group_name_H-M   'P 1'
#
loop_
_entity.id
_entity.type
_entity.pdbx_description
1 polymer ?
#
loop_
_entity_poly.entity_id
_entity_poly.type
_entity_poly.pdbx_seq_one_letter_code
_entity_poly.pdbx_strand_id
1 'polypeptide(L)'
;MRIKDYDLRWPRPLDWVTPFGLQTAFNEDLELYYLKAKVSIQEEKPPSREVDTSFGTIKADPTRRNKVEYKMGNPDPRNGINPVSQKELLDDIMDSLGSVVMTPASRIPDVVIRERCIVQEPPMSLEGRLEVLEGSEYLFTKESAKGNYIKRKKEMLGIGHLFNPYQYIKGELLAHDIIKSGNDPVLRKIRSTLRTDWMITDALGWKGLGKRNILRLSTNLVRGDWWRDVGIPRPFDIPANSGMKGQFYYLQERKEPFFI
;
A
#
# COMPACT_ATOMS: atom_id res chain seq x y z
N MET A 1 -21.22 -11.08 0.08
CA MET A 1 -21.44 -10.00 1.08
C MET A 1 -20.36 -8.94 0.83
N ARG A 2 -20.70 -7.71 0.41
CA ARG A 2 -19.67 -6.68 0.17
C ARG A 2 -18.95 -6.36 1.47
N ILE A 3 -17.63 -6.53 1.50
CA ILE A 3 -16.79 -6.02 2.58
C ILE A 3 -16.92 -4.50 2.54
N LYS A 4 -17.52 -3.93 3.59
CA LYS A 4 -17.74 -2.49 3.70
C LYS A 4 -16.43 -1.81 4.07
N ASP A 5 -16.21 -0.62 3.51
CA ASP A 5 -15.09 0.23 3.91
C ASP A 5 -15.15 0.52 5.41
N TYR A 6 -13.97 0.68 6.02
CA TYR A 6 -13.86 1.15 7.39
C TYR A 6 -14.60 2.46 7.61
N ASP A 7 -15.14 2.62 8.83
CA ASP A 7 -15.60 3.93 9.31
C ASP A 7 -14.47 4.95 9.13
N LEU A 8 -14.85 6.09 8.57
CA LEU A 8 -14.00 7.23 8.26
C LEU A 8 -13.23 7.79 9.46
N ARG A 9 -13.53 7.39 10.70
CA ARG A 9 -12.87 7.85 11.93
C ARG A 9 -11.96 6.79 12.56
N TRP A 10 -11.87 5.60 11.97
CA TRP A 10 -11.10 4.49 12.52
C TRP A 10 -9.63 4.58 12.10
N PRO A 11 -8.69 4.27 13.01
CA PRO A 11 -7.26 4.32 12.71
C PRO A 11 -6.90 3.26 11.67
N ARG A 12 -5.90 3.58 10.85
CA ARG A 12 -5.52 2.78 9.68
C ARG A 12 -4.01 2.78 9.49
N PRO A 13 -3.38 1.64 9.16
CA PRO A 13 -2.04 1.63 8.63
C PRO A 13 -1.97 2.43 7.32
N LEU A 14 -0.85 3.11 7.16
CA LEU A 14 -0.51 3.92 6.01
C LEU A 14 0.89 3.51 5.56
N ASP A 15 0.99 3.03 4.33
CA ASP A 15 2.28 2.81 3.69
C ASP A 15 2.71 4.10 3.00
N TRP A 16 3.82 4.66 3.45
CA TRP A 16 4.33 5.91 2.94
C TRP A 16 5.21 5.74 1.71
N VAL A 17 5.78 4.55 1.56
CA VAL A 17 6.67 4.23 0.46
C VAL A 17 5.98 3.19 -0.38
N THR A 18 5.33 3.63 -1.46
CA THR A 18 5.03 2.73 -2.57
C THR A 18 6.29 2.70 -3.44
N PRO A 19 7.25 1.77 -3.25
CA PRO A 19 8.46 1.78 -4.06
C PRO A 19 8.08 1.70 -5.54
N PHE A 20 8.80 2.47 -6.36
CA PHE A 20 8.86 2.26 -7.79
C PHE A 20 10.19 1.56 -8.06
N GLY A 21 10.13 0.31 -8.51
CA GLY A 21 11.29 -0.59 -8.59
C GLY A 21 11.45 -1.32 -7.25
N LEU A 22 11.08 -2.59 -7.24
CA LEU A 22 10.79 -3.42 -6.06
C LEU A 22 12.02 -3.80 -5.20
N GLN A 23 13.04 -2.95 -5.05
CA GLN A 23 14.29 -3.39 -4.40
C GLN A 23 14.61 -2.73 -3.07
N THR A 24 14.22 -1.48 -2.81
CA THR A 24 14.80 -0.75 -1.67
C THR A 24 13.86 -0.52 -0.48
N ALA A 25 12.56 -0.81 -0.60
CA ALA A 25 11.58 -0.74 0.49
C ALA A 25 10.62 -1.93 0.46
N PHE A 26 11.12 -3.03 -0.08
CA PHE A 26 10.41 -4.24 -0.41
C PHE A 26 10.42 -5.18 0.79
N ASN A 27 9.25 -5.68 1.17
CA ASN A 27 9.19 -6.80 2.10
C ASN A 27 8.98 -8.05 1.23
N GLU A 28 10.09 -8.75 0.94
CA GLU A 28 10.11 -9.88 0.01
C GLU A 28 9.12 -10.97 0.41
N ASP A 29 8.98 -11.15 1.72
CA ASP A 29 8.21 -12.21 2.37
C ASP A 29 6.75 -11.80 2.62
N LEU A 30 6.36 -10.57 2.29
CA LEU A 30 4.99 -10.12 2.51
C LEU A 30 4.05 -10.86 1.56
N GLU A 31 3.18 -11.70 2.12
CA GLU A 31 2.25 -12.49 1.34
C GLU A 31 1.03 -11.68 0.89
N LEU A 32 0.75 -11.74 -0.40
CA LEU A 32 -0.39 -11.10 -1.03
C LEU A 32 -1.32 -12.16 -1.61
N TYR A 33 -2.62 -12.05 -1.36
CA TYR A 33 -3.64 -12.87 -2.04
C TYR A 33 -4.36 -12.11 -3.16
N TYR A 34 -4.14 -10.80 -3.24
CA TYR A 34 -4.60 -9.95 -4.33
C TYR A 34 -3.62 -8.81 -4.58
N LEU A 35 -3.33 -8.55 -5.85
CA LEU A 35 -2.52 -7.41 -6.25
C LEU A 35 -3.13 -6.78 -7.50
N LYS A 36 -3.20 -5.45 -7.49
CA LYS A 36 -3.44 -4.64 -8.67
C LYS A 36 -2.33 -3.61 -8.77
N ALA A 37 -1.50 -3.69 -9.80
CA ALA A 37 -0.36 -2.81 -9.99
C ALA A 37 -0.30 -2.21 -11.39
N LYS A 38 0.35 -1.05 -11.52
CA LYS A 38 0.76 -0.51 -12.82
C LYS A 38 2.24 -0.75 -13.01
N VAL A 39 2.61 -1.41 -14.09
CA VAL A 39 3.99 -1.72 -14.42
C VAL A 39 4.41 -0.87 -15.60
N SER A 40 5.58 -0.24 -15.50
CA SER A 40 6.13 0.55 -16.60
C SER A 40 6.94 -0.35 -17.53
N ILE A 41 6.68 -0.26 -18.83
CA ILE A 41 7.39 -1.02 -19.87
C ILE A 41 8.20 -0.07 -20.74
N GLN A 42 9.30 -0.57 -21.33
CA GLN A 42 10.14 0.23 -22.21
C GLN A 42 9.71 0.18 -23.69
N GLU A 43 8.87 -0.78 -24.07
CA GLU A 43 8.37 -0.88 -25.44
C GLU A 43 7.42 0.27 -25.82
N GLU A 44 7.46 0.65 -27.10
CA GLU A 44 6.55 1.66 -27.67
C GLU A 44 5.08 1.19 -27.69
N LYS A 45 4.85 -0.13 -27.62
CA LYS A 45 3.51 -0.73 -27.70
C LYS A 45 3.32 -1.78 -26.60
N PRO A 46 2.31 -1.63 -25.73
CA PRO A 46 1.96 -2.66 -24.76
C PRO A 46 1.34 -3.87 -25.47
N PRO A 47 1.25 -5.04 -24.81
CA PRO A 47 0.63 -6.21 -25.41
C PRO A 47 -0.80 -5.90 -25.88
N SER A 48 -1.11 -6.27 -27.11
CA SER A 48 -2.41 -5.99 -27.74
C SER A 48 -3.57 -6.75 -27.11
N ARG A 49 -3.27 -7.81 -26.36
CA ARG A 49 -4.22 -8.68 -25.67
C ARG A 49 -3.78 -8.84 -24.21
N GLU A 50 -4.71 -9.32 -23.39
CA GLU A 50 -4.40 -9.76 -22.03
C GLU A 50 -3.47 -10.97 -22.10
N VAL A 51 -2.43 -10.97 -21.28
CA VAL A 51 -1.41 -12.02 -21.18
C VAL A 51 -1.56 -12.66 -19.81
N ASP A 52 -1.81 -13.96 -19.79
CA ASP A 52 -1.84 -14.72 -18.55
C ASP A 52 -0.41 -14.96 -18.03
N THR A 53 -0.24 -14.81 -16.73
CA THR A 53 1.02 -15.10 -16.02
C THR A 53 0.82 -16.31 -15.11
N SER A 54 1.83 -16.69 -14.33
CA SER A 54 1.73 -17.83 -13.40
C SER A 54 0.69 -17.58 -12.31
N PHE A 55 0.52 -16.31 -11.91
CA PHE A 55 -0.35 -15.94 -10.79
C PHE A 55 -1.51 -15.01 -11.19
N GLY A 56 -1.43 -14.32 -12.33
CA GLY A 56 -2.36 -13.25 -12.68
C GLY A 56 -2.43 -12.96 -14.16
N THR A 57 -2.78 -11.72 -14.49
CA THR A 57 -2.88 -11.24 -15.87
C THR A 57 -2.23 -9.87 -16.05
N ILE A 58 -1.64 -9.66 -17.22
CA ILE A 58 -1.08 -8.39 -17.68
C ILE A 58 -1.93 -7.87 -18.83
N LYS A 59 -2.36 -6.62 -18.73
CA LYS A 59 -3.15 -5.94 -19.78
C LYS A 59 -2.61 -4.55 -20.06
N ALA A 60 -2.67 -4.11 -21.32
CA ALA A 60 -2.34 -2.73 -21.67
C ALA A 60 -3.13 -1.71 -20.83
N ASP A 61 -2.43 -0.70 -20.31
CA ASP A 61 -3.09 0.44 -19.67
C ASP A 61 -3.74 1.31 -20.76
N PRO A 62 -5.08 1.45 -20.79
CA PRO A 62 -5.75 2.21 -21.85
C PRO A 62 -5.39 3.71 -21.81
N THR A 63 -4.84 4.19 -20.70
CA THR A 63 -4.53 5.61 -20.50
C THR A 63 -3.09 5.98 -20.85
N ARG A 64 -2.16 5.01 -20.89
CA ARG A 64 -0.73 5.27 -21.10
C ARG A 64 -0.07 4.15 -21.88
N ARG A 65 0.49 4.49 -23.05
CA ARG A 65 1.10 3.53 -23.98
C ARG A 65 2.30 2.76 -23.41
N ASN A 66 3.04 3.34 -22.46
CA ASN A 66 4.22 2.72 -21.85
C ASN A 66 3.93 2.04 -20.51
N LYS A 67 2.68 1.65 -20.26
CA LYS A 67 2.27 0.99 -19.02
C LYS A 67 1.34 -0.18 -19.29
N VAL A 68 1.44 -1.16 -18.40
CA VAL A 68 0.51 -2.26 -18.29
C VAL A 68 -0.07 -2.31 -16.88
N GLU A 69 -1.25 -2.89 -16.75
CA GLU A 69 -1.89 -3.24 -15.50
C GLU A 69 -1.63 -4.72 -15.23
N TYR A 70 -1.04 -5.02 -14.09
CA TYR A 70 -0.93 -6.38 -13.56
C TYR A 70 -2.02 -6.61 -12.53
N LYS A 71 -2.70 -7.75 -12.60
CA LYS A 71 -3.75 -8.13 -11.65
C LYS A 71 -3.63 -9.60 -11.26
N MET A 72 -3.57 -9.88 -9.97
CA MET A 72 -3.57 -11.22 -9.39
C MET A 72 -4.75 -11.40 -8.44
N GLY A 73 -5.40 -12.56 -8.48
CA GLY A 73 -6.31 -13.04 -7.45
C GLY A 73 -7.64 -12.28 -7.32
N ASN A 74 -8.28 -12.44 -6.16
CA ASN A 74 -9.58 -11.84 -5.83
C ASN A 74 -9.47 -11.01 -4.52
N PRO A 75 -9.96 -9.77 -4.49
CA PRO A 75 -9.85 -8.93 -3.28
C PRO A 75 -10.68 -9.43 -2.09
N ASP A 76 -11.67 -10.30 -2.30
CA ASP A 76 -12.48 -10.90 -1.25
C ASP A 76 -11.84 -12.24 -0.78
N PRO A 77 -11.30 -12.30 0.45
CA PRO A 77 -10.58 -13.47 0.95
C PRO A 77 -11.48 -14.70 1.13
N ARG A 78 -12.81 -14.56 1.00
CA ARG A 78 -13.76 -15.68 1.08
C ARG A 78 -13.82 -16.53 -0.18
N ASN A 79 -13.25 -16.06 -1.29
CA ASN A 79 -13.32 -16.73 -2.59
C ASN A 79 -12.11 -17.65 -2.84
N GLY A 80 -11.58 -18.27 -1.77
CA GLY A 80 -10.30 -18.96 -1.81
C GLY A 80 -9.16 -17.96 -1.98
N ILE A 81 -8.10 -18.13 -1.18
CA ILE A 81 -6.88 -17.35 -1.32
C ILE A 81 -5.76 -18.29 -1.73
N ASN A 82 -4.92 -17.81 -2.63
CA ASN A 82 -3.62 -18.42 -2.89
C ASN A 82 -2.59 -17.32 -2.62
N PRO A 83 -2.07 -17.24 -1.39
CA PRO A 83 -1.07 -16.24 -1.03
C PRO A 83 0.19 -16.45 -1.87
N VAL A 84 0.75 -15.36 -2.36
CA VAL A 84 2.00 -15.35 -3.12
C VAL A 84 2.87 -14.24 -2.53
N SER A 85 4.15 -14.52 -2.34
CA SER A 85 5.08 -13.53 -1.83
C SER A 85 5.24 -12.37 -2.81
N GLN A 86 5.59 -11.18 -2.30
CA GLN A 86 5.87 -10.05 -3.19
C GLN A 86 7.04 -10.35 -4.14
N LYS A 87 7.98 -11.23 -3.73
CA LYS A 87 9.11 -11.70 -4.53
C LYS A 87 8.67 -12.51 -5.73
N GLU A 88 7.88 -13.55 -5.50
CA GLU A 88 7.35 -14.37 -6.58
C GLU A 88 6.49 -13.56 -7.54
N LEU A 89 5.74 -12.55 -7.05
CA LEU A 89 4.99 -11.65 -7.91
C LEU A 89 5.87 -10.73 -8.76
N LEU A 90 7.00 -10.27 -8.19
CA LEU A 90 7.97 -9.51 -8.95
C LEU A 90 8.58 -10.37 -10.06
N ASP A 91 9.00 -11.58 -9.70
CA ASP A 91 9.62 -12.52 -10.63
C ASP A 91 8.62 -12.90 -11.74
N ASP A 92 7.36 -13.19 -11.41
CA ASP A 92 6.30 -13.48 -12.38
C ASP A 92 6.04 -12.31 -13.35
N ILE A 93 6.02 -11.07 -12.83
CA ILE A 93 5.92 -9.86 -13.66
C ILE A 93 7.16 -9.73 -14.54
N MET A 94 8.35 -9.94 -13.98
CA MET A 94 9.62 -9.81 -14.69
C MET A 94 9.81 -10.86 -15.77
N ASP A 95 9.41 -12.10 -15.55
CA ASP A 95 9.52 -13.20 -16.51
C ASP A 95 8.50 -13.02 -17.64
N SER A 96 7.27 -12.67 -17.27
CA SER A 96 6.20 -12.39 -18.25
C SER A 96 6.51 -11.17 -19.12
N LEU A 97 7.22 -10.17 -18.58
CA LEU A 97 7.72 -9.03 -19.34
C LEU A 97 9.13 -9.24 -19.90
N GLY A 98 9.88 -10.23 -19.43
CA GLY A 98 11.25 -10.56 -19.82
C GLY A 98 11.31 -11.23 -21.19
N SER A 99 10.20 -11.85 -21.60
CA SER A 99 9.92 -12.20 -22.99
C SER A 99 9.67 -10.98 -23.90
N VAL A 100 9.58 -9.77 -23.33
CA VAL A 100 9.22 -8.51 -24.01
C VAL A 100 10.30 -7.41 -23.82
N VAL A 101 11.24 -7.52 -22.87
CA VAL A 101 12.20 -6.44 -22.57
C VAL A 101 13.58 -6.98 -22.19
N MET A 102 14.42 -7.27 -23.19
CA MET A 102 15.87 -7.34 -22.95
C MET A 102 16.46 -5.93 -22.90
N THR A 103 17.05 -5.55 -21.77
CA THR A 103 18.19 -4.62 -21.79
C THR A 103 19.35 -5.19 -20.97
N PRO A 104 20.59 -4.79 -21.29
CA PRO A 104 21.76 -5.22 -20.53
C PRO A 104 21.68 -4.71 -19.08
N ALA A 105 21.64 -5.65 -18.13
CA ALA A 105 22.08 -5.52 -16.75
C ALA A 105 21.52 -4.44 -15.79
N SER A 106 20.52 -3.58 -16.08
CA SER A 106 20.32 -2.44 -15.13
C SER A 106 18.96 -1.73 -14.95
N ARG A 107 17.81 -2.14 -15.50
CA ARG A 107 16.53 -1.46 -15.17
C ARG A 107 15.34 -2.40 -14.95
N ILE A 108 15.13 -2.76 -13.69
CA ILE A 108 13.90 -3.38 -13.18
C ILE A 108 12.71 -2.47 -13.51
N PRO A 109 11.59 -3.03 -14.00
CA PRO A 109 10.42 -2.23 -14.33
C PRO A 109 9.86 -1.53 -13.09
N ASP A 110 9.40 -0.30 -13.27
CA ASP A 110 8.73 0.45 -12.21
C ASP A 110 7.33 -0.14 -11.98
N VAL A 111 7.17 -0.94 -10.92
CA VAL A 111 5.87 -1.47 -10.45
C VAL A 111 5.27 -0.51 -9.42
N VAL A 112 4.00 -0.16 -9.61
CA VAL A 112 3.26 0.78 -8.76
C VAL A 112 2.01 0.11 -8.25
N ILE A 113 2.00 -0.24 -6.97
CA ILE A 113 0.81 -0.83 -6.32
C ILE A 113 -0.33 0.19 -6.36
N ARG A 114 -1.49 -0.26 -6.86
CA ARG A 114 -2.75 0.49 -6.87
C ARG A 114 -3.70 -0.02 -5.81
N GLU A 115 -3.78 -1.34 -5.68
CA GLU A 115 -4.46 -2.03 -4.59
C GLU A 115 -3.65 -3.27 -4.25
N ARG A 116 -3.56 -3.63 -2.97
CA ARG A 116 -3.08 -4.95 -2.53
C ARG A 116 -3.95 -5.47 -1.42
N CYS A 117 -4.07 -6.79 -1.33
CA CYS A 117 -4.58 -7.42 -0.14
C CYS A 117 -3.52 -8.37 0.43
N ILE A 118 -3.23 -8.17 1.71
CA ILE A 118 -2.23 -8.88 2.49
C ILE A 118 -2.93 -9.93 3.32
N VAL A 119 -2.30 -11.09 3.46
CA VAL A 119 -2.60 -12.08 4.49
C VAL A 119 -1.35 -12.25 5.35
N GLN A 120 -1.55 -12.38 6.65
CA GLN A 120 -0.49 -12.62 7.61
C GLN A 120 -1.08 -13.14 8.90
N GLU A 121 -0.25 -13.79 9.72
CA GLU A 121 -0.64 -14.16 11.08
C GLU A 121 -0.87 -12.91 11.94
N PRO A 122 -1.81 -12.96 12.90
CA PRO A 122 -1.94 -11.92 13.92
C PRO A 122 -0.61 -11.72 14.67
N PRO A 123 -0.23 -10.48 15.03
CA PRO A 123 1.03 -10.25 15.75
C PRO A 123 1.07 -11.03 17.06
N MET A 124 2.11 -11.86 17.26
CA MET A 124 2.32 -12.64 18.49
C MET A 124 2.27 -11.78 19.76
N SER A 125 2.67 -10.50 19.67
CA SER A 125 2.63 -9.54 20.79
C SER A 125 1.21 -9.27 21.31
N LEU A 126 0.18 -9.65 20.55
CA LEU A 126 -1.24 -9.47 20.84
C LEU A 126 -1.98 -10.80 21.05
N GLU A 127 -1.34 -11.93 20.77
CA GLU A 127 -1.90 -13.26 20.99
C GLU A 127 -2.19 -13.48 22.48
N GLY A 128 -3.37 -14.04 22.80
CA GLY A 128 -3.85 -14.20 24.17
C GLY A 128 -4.14 -12.89 24.94
N ARG A 129 -3.92 -11.71 24.33
CA ARG A 129 -4.20 -10.40 24.93
C ARG A 129 -5.43 -9.71 24.36
N LEU A 130 -5.88 -10.16 23.20
CA LEU A 130 -7.08 -9.67 22.54
C LEU A 130 -8.02 -10.85 22.29
N GLU A 131 -9.09 -10.93 23.07
CA GLU A 131 -10.15 -11.94 22.91
C GLU A 131 -10.70 -11.97 21.46
N VAL A 132 -10.72 -10.81 20.79
CA VAL A 132 -11.17 -10.70 19.39
C VAL A 132 -10.27 -11.39 18.37
N LEU A 133 -9.10 -11.89 18.78
CA LEU A 133 -8.19 -12.67 17.95
C LEU A 133 -8.20 -14.16 18.32
N GLU A 134 -8.92 -14.56 19.38
CA GLU A 134 -8.98 -15.96 19.78
C GLU A 134 -9.60 -16.81 18.66
N GLY A 135 -8.89 -17.89 18.29
CA GLY A 135 -9.29 -18.78 17.21
C GLY A 135 -9.17 -18.17 15.80
N SER A 136 -8.53 -17.00 15.65
CA SER A 136 -8.21 -16.44 14.34
C SER A 136 -6.80 -16.85 13.92
N GLU A 137 -6.67 -17.54 12.79
CA GLU A 137 -5.36 -17.93 12.24
C GLU A 137 -4.77 -16.81 11.38
N TYR A 138 -5.64 -16.05 10.69
CA TYR A 138 -5.21 -15.07 9.70
C TYR A 138 -5.83 -13.69 9.91
N LEU A 139 -5.00 -12.68 9.65
CA LEU A 139 -5.40 -11.29 9.49
C LEU A 139 -5.33 -10.89 8.02
N PHE A 140 -6.46 -10.43 7.48
CA PHE A 140 -6.56 -9.94 6.11
C PHE A 140 -6.64 -8.42 6.10
N THR A 141 -5.82 -7.79 5.27
CA THR A 141 -5.79 -6.33 5.13
C THR A 141 -5.90 -5.94 3.65
N LYS A 142 -6.84 -5.06 3.32
CA LYS A 142 -6.89 -4.41 2.00
C LYS A 142 -6.33 -3.01 2.08
N GLU A 143 -5.43 -2.68 1.15
CA GLU A 143 -4.85 -1.36 1.01
C GLU A 143 -4.99 -0.82 -0.41
N SER A 144 -5.30 0.47 -0.55
CA SER A 144 -5.42 1.15 -1.84
C SER A 144 -4.54 2.38 -1.92
N ALA A 145 -3.95 2.63 -3.08
CA ALA A 145 -3.12 3.79 -3.36
C ALA A 145 -3.98 5.05 -3.41
N LYS A 146 -3.63 6.03 -2.58
CA LYS A 146 -4.26 7.35 -2.60
C LYS A 146 -3.21 8.41 -2.90
N GLY A 147 -3.47 9.24 -3.92
CA GLY A 147 -2.57 10.31 -4.32
C GLY A 147 -2.30 11.29 -3.18
N ASN A 148 -1.04 11.73 -3.06
CA ASN A 148 -0.65 12.70 -2.05
C ASN A 148 -0.77 14.14 -2.61
N TYR A 149 -1.96 14.71 -2.45
CA TYR A 149 -2.29 16.09 -2.88
C TYR A 149 -2.20 17.12 -1.76
N ILE A 150 -1.31 16.92 -0.77
CA ILE A 150 -1.29 17.75 0.44
C ILE A 150 -1.02 19.21 0.15
N LYS A 151 -0.11 19.55 -0.78
CA LYS A 151 0.13 20.95 -1.18
C LYS A 151 -1.16 21.64 -1.66
N ARG A 152 -1.84 21.03 -2.65
CA ARG A 152 -3.12 21.52 -3.15
C ARG A 152 -4.18 21.62 -2.04
N LYS A 153 -4.22 20.66 -1.12
CA LYS A 153 -5.14 20.69 0.03
C LYS A 153 -4.82 21.80 1.03
N LYS A 154 -3.54 22.06 1.33
CA LYS A 154 -3.14 23.18 2.19
C LYS A 154 -3.60 24.51 1.61
N GLU A 155 -3.34 24.71 0.32
CA GLU A 155 -3.72 25.91 -0.43
C GLU A 155 -5.25 26.07 -0.48
N MET A 156 -5.98 24.99 -0.77
CA MET A 156 -7.45 25.03 -0.86
C MET A 156 -8.17 25.17 0.47
N LEU A 157 -7.60 24.63 1.57
CA LEU A 157 -8.27 24.56 2.87
C LEU A 157 -7.74 25.59 3.88
N GLY A 158 -6.66 26.31 3.57
CA GLY A 158 -5.98 27.21 4.50
C GLY A 158 -5.33 26.52 5.70
N ILE A 159 -5.19 25.19 5.68
CA ILE A 159 -4.66 24.41 6.81
C ILE A 159 -3.13 24.27 6.68
N GLY A 160 -2.39 25.23 7.25
CA GLY A 160 -0.92 25.24 7.21
C GLY A 160 -0.25 24.03 7.89
N HIS A 161 -0.88 23.51 8.95
CA HIS A 161 -0.35 22.45 9.82
C HIS A 161 -0.52 21.02 9.30
N LEU A 162 -1.03 20.81 8.07
CA LEU A 162 -1.06 19.46 7.51
C LEU A 162 0.37 18.97 7.28
N PHE A 163 0.79 17.94 8.00
CA PHE A 163 2.10 17.37 7.78
C PHE A 163 2.18 16.76 6.38
N ASN A 164 3.26 17.01 5.64
CA ASN A 164 3.47 16.36 4.35
C ASN A 164 4.31 15.10 4.57
N PRO A 165 3.73 13.90 4.55
CA PRO A 165 4.45 12.64 4.65
C PRO A 165 5.66 12.54 3.71
N TYR A 166 5.70 13.21 2.55
CA TYR A 166 6.94 13.27 1.75
C TYR A 166 8.15 13.84 2.48
N GLN A 167 7.94 14.84 3.35
CA GLN A 167 9.02 15.43 4.12
C GLN A 167 9.56 14.45 5.16
N TYR A 168 8.66 13.68 5.79
CA TYR A 168 9.02 12.59 6.70
C TYR A 168 9.81 11.49 5.98
N ILE A 169 9.22 10.94 4.93
CA ILE A 169 9.78 9.86 4.11
C ILE A 169 11.18 10.23 3.62
N LYS A 170 11.38 11.47 3.17
CA LYS A 170 12.68 11.91 2.66
C LYS A 170 13.78 11.81 3.74
N GLY A 171 13.48 12.23 4.97
CA GLY A 171 14.43 12.15 6.09
C GLY A 171 14.74 10.70 6.44
N GLU A 172 13.70 9.88 6.57
CA GLU A 172 13.84 8.45 6.88
C GLU A 172 14.59 7.68 5.79
N LEU A 173 14.28 7.91 4.51
CA LEU A 173 14.99 7.27 3.39
C LEU A 173 16.49 7.62 3.36
N LEU A 174 16.87 8.83 3.78
CA LEU A 174 18.27 9.22 3.92
C LEU A 174 18.91 8.56 5.15
N ALA A 175 18.20 8.52 6.28
CA ALA A 175 18.68 7.93 7.53
C ALA A 175 18.90 6.42 7.42
N HIS A 176 18.14 5.74 6.56
CA HIS A 176 18.26 4.30 6.28
C HIS A 176 19.11 3.99 5.03
N ASP A 177 19.87 4.95 4.50
CA ASP A 177 20.75 4.80 3.32
C ASP A 177 20.08 4.27 2.04
N ILE A 178 18.76 4.43 1.93
CA ILE A 178 17.99 3.99 0.76
C ILE A 178 18.16 4.96 -0.41
N ILE A 179 18.25 6.26 -0.11
CA ILE A 179 18.56 7.28 -1.10
C ILE A 179 19.84 8.00 -0.71
N LYS A 180 20.63 8.39 -1.71
CA LYS A 180 21.94 9.03 -1.46
C LYS A 180 21.85 10.53 -1.27
N SER A 181 20.77 11.15 -1.72
CA SER A 181 20.62 12.60 -1.64
C SER A 181 19.16 13.02 -1.63
N GLY A 182 18.92 14.26 -1.18
CA GLY A 182 17.60 14.83 -1.21
C GLY A 182 17.01 15.11 -2.60
N ASN A 183 17.78 14.87 -3.67
CA ASN A 183 17.39 15.02 -5.07
C ASN A 183 17.27 13.68 -5.81
N ASP A 184 17.34 12.57 -5.08
CA ASP A 184 17.27 11.23 -5.64
C ASP A 184 16.03 11.06 -6.56
N PRO A 185 16.19 10.54 -7.79
CA PRO A 185 15.07 10.31 -8.70
C PRO A 185 13.93 9.50 -8.11
N VAL A 186 14.19 8.59 -7.15
CA VAL A 186 13.17 7.80 -6.45
C VAL A 186 12.12 8.68 -5.78
N LEU A 187 12.53 9.82 -5.18
CA LEU A 187 11.62 10.75 -4.52
C LEU A 187 10.58 11.35 -5.48
N ARG A 188 10.93 11.52 -6.77
CA ARG A 188 9.98 12.01 -7.79
C ARG A 188 8.96 10.95 -8.19
N LYS A 189 9.26 9.68 -7.95
CA LYS A 189 8.41 8.56 -8.30
C LYS A 189 7.37 8.27 -7.24
N ILE A 190 7.65 8.51 -5.96
CA ILE A 190 6.63 8.42 -4.91
C ILE A 190 5.51 9.41 -5.27
N ARG A 191 4.28 8.93 -5.55
CA ARG A 191 3.11 9.76 -5.97
C ARG A 191 1.89 9.54 -5.08
N SER A 192 1.91 8.50 -4.26
CA SER A 192 0.79 8.04 -3.47
C SER A 192 1.28 7.33 -2.22
N THR A 193 0.35 7.12 -1.30
CA THR A 193 0.54 6.31 -0.09
C THR A 193 -0.51 5.21 -0.12
N LEU A 194 -0.17 3.98 0.25
CA LEU A 194 -1.20 2.94 0.40
C LEU A 194 -1.91 3.19 1.71
N ARG A 195 -3.24 3.15 1.67
CA ARG A 195 -4.06 3.32 2.85
C ARG A 195 -4.87 2.08 3.04
N THR A 196 -4.90 1.58 4.27
CA THR A 196 -5.82 0.49 4.59
C THR A 196 -7.26 0.95 4.39
N ASP A 197 -7.98 0.26 3.53
CA ASP A 197 -9.42 0.46 3.35
C ASP A 197 -10.18 -0.33 4.41
N TRP A 198 -9.69 -1.55 4.69
CA TRP A 198 -10.18 -2.39 5.78
C TRP A 198 -9.18 -3.47 6.20
N MET A 199 -9.42 -4.04 7.39
CA MET A 199 -8.76 -5.21 7.97
C MET A 199 -9.80 -6.04 8.75
N ILE A 200 -9.72 -7.36 8.60
CA ILE A 200 -10.62 -8.37 9.18
C ILE A 200 -9.80 -9.61 9.58
N THR A 201 -10.36 -10.48 10.40
CA THR A 201 -9.85 -11.84 10.56
C THR A 201 -10.70 -12.84 9.78
N ASP A 202 -10.25 -14.07 9.70
CA ASP A 202 -11.04 -15.24 9.30
C ASP A 202 -12.32 -15.42 10.14
N ALA A 203 -12.25 -15.19 11.45
CA ALA A 203 -13.39 -15.32 12.35
C ALA A 203 -14.31 -14.08 12.39
N LEU A 204 -13.72 -12.87 12.34
CA LEU A 204 -14.44 -11.62 12.59
C LEU A 204 -14.24 -10.58 11.50
N GLY A 205 -15.36 -10.02 11.04
CA GLY A 205 -15.35 -8.79 10.28
C GLY A 205 -14.90 -7.59 11.13
N TRP A 206 -14.54 -6.49 10.48
CA TRP A 206 -14.02 -5.29 11.14
C TRP A 206 -14.93 -4.70 12.22
N LYS A 207 -16.26 -4.85 12.08
CA LYS A 207 -17.22 -4.45 13.11
C LYS A 207 -17.02 -5.24 14.40
N GLY A 208 -16.72 -6.53 14.29
CA GLY A 208 -16.45 -7.42 15.42
C GLY A 208 -15.12 -7.09 16.10
N LEU A 209 -14.09 -6.71 15.32
CA LEU A 209 -12.82 -6.24 15.89
C LEU A 209 -13.00 -4.96 16.71
N GLY A 210 -13.73 -3.98 16.18
CA GLY A 210 -13.96 -2.71 16.85
C GLY A 210 -12.75 -1.75 16.79
N LYS A 211 -13.03 -0.45 16.93
CA LYS A 211 -12.05 0.63 16.73
C LYS A 211 -10.79 0.50 17.60
N ARG A 212 -10.94 0.12 18.88
CA ARG A 212 -9.82 0.02 19.83
C ARG A 212 -8.86 -1.10 19.45
N ASN A 213 -9.38 -2.25 19.05
CA ASN A 213 -8.54 -3.38 18.69
C ASN A 213 -7.89 -3.17 17.33
N ILE A 214 -8.60 -2.55 16.36
CA ILE A 214 -7.99 -2.14 15.10
C ILE A 214 -6.86 -1.14 15.31
N LEU A 215 -6.97 -0.20 16.26
CA LEU A 215 -5.83 0.67 16.62
C LEU A 215 -4.63 -0.17 17.07
N ARG A 216 -4.84 -1.08 18.03
CA ARG A 216 -3.78 -1.92 18.60
C ARG A 216 -3.13 -2.82 17.56
N LEU A 217 -3.94 -3.45 16.71
CA LEU A 217 -3.49 -4.26 15.57
C LEU A 217 -2.65 -3.40 14.63
N SER A 218 -3.22 -2.29 14.14
CA SER A 218 -2.54 -1.37 13.22
C SER A 218 -1.18 -0.92 13.74
N THR A 219 -1.12 -0.51 15.02
CA THR A 219 0.13 -0.07 15.66
C THR A 219 1.16 -1.20 15.77
N ASN A 220 0.74 -2.44 16.07
CA ASN A 220 1.68 -3.56 16.17
C ASN A 220 2.13 -4.06 14.79
N LEU A 221 1.27 -4.04 13.77
CA LEU A 221 1.60 -4.47 12.42
C LEU A 221 2.62 -3.58 11.73
N VAL A 222 2.64 -2.29 12.08
CA VAL A 222 3.65 -1.36 11.56
C VAL A 222 4.84 -1.20 12.51
N ARG A 223 4.87 -1.94 13.63
CA ARG A 223 5.95 -1.88 14.61
C ARG A 223 7.17 -2.59 14.04
N GLY A 224 8.18 -1.81 13.65
CA GLY A 224 9.40 -2.31 12.98
C GLY A 224 9.48 -1.91 11.51
N ASP A 225 8.34 -1.60 10.88
CA ASP A 225 8.28 -1.08 9.53
C ASP A 225 8.42 0.45 9.54
N TRP A 226 9.65 0.97 9.52
CA TRP A 226 9.89 2.42 9.61
C TRP A 226 9.17 3.21 8.50
N TRP A 227 8.89 2.59 7.35
CA TRP A 227 8.19 3.17 6.21
C TRP A 227 6.66 3.15 6.31
N ARG A 228 6.09 2.51 7.33
CA ARG A 228 4.63 2.47 7.57
C ARG A 228 4.25 3.21 8.84
N ASP A 229 3.08 3.82 8.90
CA ASP A 229 2.60 4.52 10.10
C ASP A 229 1.12 4.29 10.34
N VAL A 230 0.62 4.71 11.49
CA VAL A 230 -0.81 4.72 11.80
C VAL A 230 -1.36 6.12 11.60
N GLY A 231 -2.30 6.23 10.68
CA GLY A 231 -3.07 7.46 10.47
C GLY A 231 -4.44 7.40 11.12
N ILE A 232 -4.83 8.49 11.77
CA ILE A 232 -6.20 8.71 12.22
C ILE A 232 -6.90 9.62 11.20
N PRO A 233 -7.85 9.09 10.43
CA PRO A 233 -8.55 9.89 9.45
C PRO A 233 -9.42 10.95 10.13
N ARG A 234 -9.31 12.16 9.61
CA ARG A 234 -10.10 13.33 9.96
C ARG A 234 -10.89 13.73 8.71
N PRO A 235 -12.23 13.67 8.75
CA PRO A 235 -13.03 14.16 7.66
C PRO A 235 -12.87 15.67 7.55
N PHE A 236 -13.01 16.18 6.34
CA PHE A 236 -13.24 17.60 6.10
C PHE A 236 -14.31 17.75 5.03
N ASP A 237 -15.14 18.76 5.23
CA ASP A 237 -16.10 19.23 4.25
C ASP A 237 -15.68 20.66 3.87
N ILE A 238 -15.51 20.91 2.57
CA ILE A 238 -15.27 22.27 2.08
C ILE A 238 -16.63 22.96 1.97
N PRO A 239 -16.83 24.15 2.56
CA PRO A 239 -18.09 24.87 2.43
C PRO A 239 -18.47 25.13 0.98
N ALA A 240 -19.76 24.96 0.70
CA ALA A 240 -20.53 25.14 -0.54
C ALA A 240 -19.79 25.77 -1.75
N ASN A 241 -19.43 24.90 -2.72
CA ASN A 241 -19.47 25.12 -4.18
C ASN A 241 -18.72 24.01 -4.96
N SER A 242 -18.07 23.06 -4.27
CA SER A 242 -17.30 21.99 -4.94
C SER A 242 -17.84 20.57 -4.73
N GLY A 243 -18.79 20.33 -3.81
CA GLY A 243 -19.30 18.99 -3.48
C GLY A 243 -18.20 18.00 -3.02
N MET A 244 -16.98 18.47 -2.80
CA MET A 244 -15.83 17.62 -2.50
C MET A 244 -15.79 17.31 -1.01
N LYS A 245 -16.13 16.07 -0.68
CA LYS A 245 -15.87 15.48 0.63
C LYS A 245 -14.54 14.75 0.58
N GLY A 246 -13.76 14.84 1.66
CA GLY A 246 -12.47 14.18 1.71
C GLY A 246 -12.03 13.84 3.11
N GLN A 247 -10.87 13.18 3.18
CA GLN A 247 -10.20 12.88 4.43
C GLN A 247 -8.72 13.25 4.35
N PHE A 248 -8.18 13.73 5.46
CA PHE A 248 -6.75 13.74 5.71
C PHE A 248 -6.47 12.82 6.90
N TYR A 249 -5.24 12.35 7.02
CA TYR A 249 -4.83 11.49 8.12
C TYR A 249 -3.90 12.30 9.00
N TYR A 250 -4.20 12.33 10.29
CA TYR A 250 -3.26 12.80 11.30
C TYR A 250 -2.37 11.63 11.68
N LEU A 251 -1.06 11.79 11.54
CA LEU A 251 -0.09 10.76 11.92
C LEU A 251 -0.10 10.63 13.43
N GLN A 252 -0.11 9.39 13.92
CA GLN A 252 0.11 9.17 15.34
C GLN A 252 1.57 9.49 15.64
N GLU A 253 1.82 10.43 16.56
CA GLU A 253 3.19 10.76 16.97
C GLU A 253 3.92 9.48 17.39
N ARG A 254 5.01 9.15 16.67
CA ARG A 254 5.98 8.17 17.13
C ARG A 254 6.67 8.80 18.34
N LYS A 255 6.26 8.40 19.54
CA LYS A 255 7.02 8.72 20.74
C LYS A 255 8.33 7.95 20.63
N GLU A 256 9.36 8.68 20.21
CA GLU A 256 10.76 8.29 19.97
C GLU A 256 11.08 7.60 18.62
N PRO A 257 12.25 7.91 18.01
CA PRO A 257 12.80 7.10 16.93
C PRO A 257 13.25 5.76 17.51
N PHE A 258 12.98 4.67 16.80
CA PHE A 258 13.62 3.39 17.07
C PHE A 258 15.12 3.50 16.76
N PHE A 259 15.90 3.95 17.73
CA PHE A 259 17.33 3.69 17.73
C PHE A 259 17.51 2.25 18.23
N ILE A 260 18.02 1.40 17.33
CA ILE A 260 18.56 0.07 17.64
C ILE A 260 19.79 0.25 18.53
#